data_AF-A0A1F3B436-F1
#
_entry.id   AF-A0A1F3B436-F1
#
_cell.length_a   1.000
_cell.length_b   1.000
_cell.length_c   1.000
_cell.angle_alpha   90.00
_cell.angle_beta   90.00
_cell.angle_gamma   90.00
#
_symmetry.space_group_name_H-M   'P 1'
#
loop_
_entity.id
_entity.type
_entity.pdbx_description
1 polymer ?
#
loop_
_entity_poly.entity_id
_entity_poly.type
_entity_poly.pdbx_seq_one_letter_code
_entity_poly.pdbx_strand_id
1 'polypeptide(L)'
;MGPAELLDYDRAKLRGLVLEEGAATNHVAIVARALDIPVLGKVSGVLDKIEPLDPVIVDGDRGQIFIRPGEDIKDAFKRSLLAHREQLAKYAASRDLPAVTLDGVEVSLNVNAGLLLDIEHVHASGADGIGLYRTEIPFMARSSLPDVAAQASLYTRVLDAMQGKPVVFRTLDVGGDKVLPYWNNEEEDNPMMGWRSVRITLDRPMILRQQLRALIRSAAGRDLRLMFPMVAEVAEFDQARATLDLEMERERARGGNLPQSLLVGTMLEVPALLWQLPQILSRVDFISIGSNDLLQFLFASDRGNPRLSDRYDTLSPPVLRLLRSVAEQCEEAKVPLSLCGEMAGEPLGAMVLVSLGFRRLSMSAHSIGPVKAMVLGMDAGQVRDYVLTQLDSAAHTLRPKLRGFARDHGIQL
;
A
#
# COMPACT_ATOMS: atom_id res chain seq x y z
N MET A 1 -5.19 20.39 -12.93
CA MET A 1 -5.43 19.07 -13.55
C MET A 1 -6.20 18.20 -12.57
N GLY A 2 -7.28 17.55 -13.01
CA GLY A 2 -8.05 16.59 -12.22
C GLY A 2 -7.56 15.14 -12.43
N PRO A 3 -7.87 14.19 -11.53
CA PRO A 3 -7.45 12.79 -11.66
C PRO A 3 -8.03 12.08 -12.88
N ALA A 4 -9.25 12.45 -13.26
CA ALA A 4 -9.92 11.92 -14.45
C ALA A 4 -9.24 12.39 -15.74
N GLU A 5 -8.79 13.65 -15.79
CA GLU A 5 -8.09 14.20 -16.95
C GLU A 5 -6.79 13.46 -17.24
N LEU A 6 -6.07 12.99 -16.21
CA LEU A 6 -4.86 12.19 -16.39
C LEU A 6 -5.15 10.85 -17.09
N LEU A 7 -6.33 10.27 -16.88
CA LEU A 7 -6.74 9.00 -17.50
C LEU A 7 -7.10 9.15 -18.99
N ASP A 8 -7.36 10.37 -19.46
CA ASP A 8 -7.69 10.65 -20.86
C ASP A 8 -6.44 10.69 -21.76
N TYR A 9 -5.24 10.79 -21.18
CA TYR A 9 -3.99 10.80 -21.94
C TYR A 9 -3.56 9.39 -22.39
N ASP A 10 -2.95 9.32 -23.57
CA ASP A 10 -2.36 8.10 -24.11
C ASP A 10 -1.14 7.66 -23.28
N ARG A 11 -1.30 6.54 -22.56
CA ARG A 11 -0.31 5.99 -21.64
C ARG A 11 0.98 5.56 -22.31
N ALA A 12 0.94 5.17 -23.59
CA ALA A 12 2.15 4.77 -24.30
C ALA A 12 3.07 5.97 -24.59
N LYS A 13 2.51 7.19 -24.54
CA LYS A 13 3.18 8.45 -24.87
C LYS A 13 3.48 9.30 -23.66
N LEU A 14 2.67 9.22 -22.60
CA LEU A 14 2.91 9.96 -21.37
C LEU A 14 4.10 9.35 -20.60
N ARG A 15 5.17 10.14 -20.42
CA ARG A 15 6.44 9.69 -19.81
C ARG A 15 6.77 10.31 -18.45
N GLY A 16 6.01 11.31 -18.03
CA GLY A 16 6.21 12.00 -16.77
C GLY A 16 5.18 13.11 -16.59
N LEU A 17 4.94 13.49 -15.34
CA LEU A 17 4.06 14.57 -14.97
C LEU A 17 4.83 15.58 -14.12
N VAL A 18 4.74 16.85 -14.48
CA VAL A 18 5.35 17.94 -13.72
C VAL A 18 4.26 18.93 -13.36
N LEU A 19 4.14 19.21 -12.06
CA LEU A 19 3.11 20.07 -11.51
C LEU A 19 3.78 21.26 -10.83
N GLU A 20 3.38 22.46 -11.25
CA GLU A 20 3.80 23.70 -10.59
C GLU A 20 3.25 23.78 -9.16
N GLU A 21 1.99 23.40 -9.00
CA GLU A 21 1.31 23.27 -7.71
C GLU A 21 0.88 21.83 -7.49
N GLY A 22 1.33 21.22 -6.37
CA GLY A 22 0.82 19.94 -5.92
C GLY A 22 1.74 19.19 -4.97
N ALA A 23 1.20 18.73 -3.84
CA ALA A 23 1.92 17.85 -2.92
C ALA A 23 1.90 16.39 -3.41
N ALA A 24 2.77 15.54 -2.86
CA ALA A 24 2.74 14.10 -3.12
C ALA A 24 1.36 13.45 -2.80
N THR A 25 0.57 14.10 -1.93
CA THR A 25 -0.78 13.71 -1.53
C THR A 25 -1.89 14.22 -2.46
N ASN A 26 -1.60 15.05 -3.47
CA ASN A 26 -2.63 15.48 -4.42
C ASN A 26 -3.16 14.30 -5.23
N HIS A 27 -4.47 14.29 -5.49
CA HIS A 27 -5.14 13.18 -6.16
C HIS A 27 -4.51 12.79 -7.51
N VAL A 28 -4.06 13.75 -8.31
CA VAL A 28 -3.38 13.47 -9.58
C VAL A 28 -2.05 12.76 -9.35
N ALA A 29 -1.29 13.10 -8.32
CA ALA A 29 -0.03 12.43 -7.99
C ALA A 29 -0.28 10.98 -7.53
N ILE A 30 -1.33 10.74 -6.74
CA ILE A 30 -1.73 9.39 -6.32
C ILE A 30 -2.09 8.52 -7.54
N VAL A 31 -2.89 9.05 -8.46
CA VAL A 31 -3.29 8.32 -9.68
C VAL A 31 -2.10 8.12 -10.61
N ALA A 32 -1.25 9.13 -10.81
CA ALA A 32 -0.05 9.01 -11.64
C ALA A 32 0.92 7.95 -11.08
N ARG A 33 1.09 7.88 -9.76
CA ARG A 33 1.89 6.84 -9.10
C ARG A 33 1.29 5.45 -9.30
N ALA A 34 -0.04 5.33 -9.25
CA ALA A 34 -0.72 4.07 -9.58
C ALA A 34 -0.52 3.65 -11.05
N LEU A 35 -0.32 4.63 -11.95
CA LEU A 35 -0.03 4.41 -13.37
C LEU A 35 1.47 4.28 -13.70
N ASP A 36 2.34 4.24 -12.70
CA ASP A 36 3.80 4.16 -12.84
C ASP A 36 4.41 5.32 -13.66
N ILE A 37 3.80 6.51 -13.55
CA ILE A 37 4.27 7.73 -14.21
C ILE A 37 5.12 8.54 -13.20
N PRO A 38 6.39 8.88 -13.52
CA PRO A 38 7.20 9.74 -12.68
C PRO A 38 6.53 11.11 -12.49
N VAL A 39 6.38 11.54 -11.23
CA VAL A 39 5.72 12.81 -10.90
C VAL A 39 6.64 13.71 -10.09
N LEU A 40 6.78 14.96 -10.54
CA LEU A 40 7.38 16.03 -9.76
C LEU A 40 6.34 17.09 -9.45
N GLY A 41 6.04 17.26 -8.17
CA GLY A 41 5.18 18.33 -7.68
C GLY A 41 6.00 19.51 -7.13
N LYS A 42 5.37 20.69 -7.05
CA LYS A 42 5.94 21.93 -6.49
C LYS A 42 7.15 22.47 -7.27
N VAL A 43 7.12 22.34 -8.59
CA VAL A 43 8.16 22.92 -9.44
C VAL A 43 7.74 24.35 -9.82
N SER A 44 8.02 25.32 -8.94
CA SER A 44 7.61 26.71 -9.14
C SER A 44 8.23 27.34 -10.41
N GLY A 45 7.41 28.03 -11.19
CA GLY A 45 7.79 28.70 -12.44
C GLY A 45 8.14 27.71 -13.56
N VAL A 46 7.68 26.46 -13.49
CA VAL A 46 8.01 25.45 -14.50
C VAL A 46 7.26 25.67 -15.81
N LEU A 47 6.00 26.13 -15.73
CA LEU A 47 5.19 26.44 -16.90
C LEU A 47 5.77 27.59 -17.71
N ASP A 48 6.44 28.55 -17.04
CA ASP A 48 7.12 29.67 -17.70
C ASP A 48 8.45 29.30 -18.36
N LYS A 49 9.03 28.13 -18.00
CA LYS A 49 10.37 27.72 -18.44
C LYS A 49 10.38 26.67 -19.55
N ILE A 50 9.26 25.96 -19.73
CA ILE A 50 9.10 24.85 -20.66
C ILE A 50 8.16 25.29 -21.78
N GLU A 51 8.63 25.21 -23.02
CA GLU A 51 7.79 25.38 -24.20
C GLU A 51 7.42 24.01 -24.80
N PRO A 52 6.31 23.92 -25.56
CA PRO A 52 6.00 22.71 -26.30
C PRO A 52 7.19 22.27 -27.17
N LEU A 53 7.45 20.95 -27.20
CA LEU A 53 8.57 20.31 -27.90
C LEU A 53 9.95 20.46 -27.25
N ASP A 54 10.08 21.13 -26.11
CA ASP A 54 11.33 21.11 -25.36
C ASP A 54 11.67 19.70 -24.87
N PRO A 55 12.94 19.26 -25.03
CA PRO A 55 13.39 18.03 -24.40
C PRO A 55 13.50 18.24 -22.90
N VAL A 56 12.79 17.39 -22.15
CA VAL A 56 12.73 17.43 -20.68
C VAL A 56 13.08 16.05 -20.14
N ILE A 57 13.91 16.01 -19.10
CA ILE A 57 14.15 14.82 -18.29
C ILE A 57 13.53 15.05 -16.92
N VAL A 58 12.68 14.12 -16.49
CA VAL A 58 12.04 14.11 -15.17
C VAL A 58 12.71 13.00 -14.35
N ASP A 59 13.47 13.40 -13.33
CA ASP A 59 14.09 12.49 -12.36
C ASP A 59 13.24 12.49 -11.08
N GLY A 60 12.30 11.54 -11.03
CA GLY A 60 11.41 11.35 -9.88
C GLY A 60 12.13 10.87 -8.61
N ASP A 61 13.26 10.18 -8.74
CA ASP A 61 14.01 9.62 -7.61
C ASP A 61 14.74 10.72 -6.84
N ARG A 62 15.31 11.70 -7.56
CA ARG A 62 16.05 12.83 -6.97
C ARG A 62 15.22 14.10 -6.82
N GLY A 63 13.99 14.10 -7.31
CA GLY A 63 13.14 15.29 -7.28
C GLY A 63 13.63 16.39 -8.25
N GLN A 64 14.25 16.04 -9.37
CA GLN A 64 14.93 16.99 -10.26
C GLN A 64 14.34 17.00 -11.67
N ILE A 65 14.27 18.18 -12.29
CA ILE A 65 13.88 18.35 -13.68
C ILE A 65 15.02 19.02 -14.46
N PHE A 66 15.31 18.49 -15.65
CA PHE A 66 16.26 19.07 -16.57
C PHE A 66 15.52 19.53 -17.82
N ILE A 67 15.52 20.84 -18.07
CA ILE A 67 14.88 21.47 -19.22
C ILE A 67 15.97 21.78 -20.24
N ARG A 68 15.80 21.33 -21.49
CA ARG A 68 16.80 21.47 -22.56
C ARG A 68 18.19 20.98 -22.10
N PRO A 69 18.33 19.73 -21.58
CA PRO A 69 19.59 19.24 -21.05
C PRO A 69 20.67 19.17 -22.15
N GLY A 70 21.93 19.40 -21.78
CA GLY A 70 23.09 19.15 -22.63
C GLY A 70 23.25 17.66 -22.95
N GLU A 71 24.04 17.34 -23.98
CA GLU A 71 24.27 15.95 -24.41
C GLU A 71 24.95 15.09 -23.33
N ASP A 72 25.82 15.68 -22.53
CA ASP A 72 26.45 15.06 -21.37
C ASP A 72 25.44 14.55 -20.33
N ILE A 73 24.44 15.38 -20.00
CA ILE A 73 23.34 15.01 -19.09
C ILE A 73 22.48 13.93 -19.74
N LYS A 74 22.13 14.08 -21.03
CA LYS A 74 21.36 13.06 -21.75
C LYS A 74 22.06 11.71 -21.74
N ASP A 75 23.36 11.67 -21.98
CA ASP A 75 24.15 10.43 -22.03
C ASP A 75 24.35 9.81 -20.64
N ALA A 76 24.46 10.62 -19.59
CA ALA A 76 24.44 10.13 -18.22
C ALA A 76 23.10 9.43 -17.89
N PHE A 77 21.96 10.04 -18.25
CA PHE A 77 20.64 9.45 -18.06
C PHE A 77 20.40 8.22 -18.94
N LYS A 78 20.87 8.21 -20.19
CA LYS A 78 20.82 7.01 -21.06
C LYS A 78 21.59 5.84 -20.45
N ARG A 79 22.79 6.08 -19.90
CA ARG A 79 23.58 5.05 -19.21
C ARG A 79 22.88 4.56 -17.94
N SER A 80 22.33 5.46 -17.14
CA SER A 80 21.53 5.11 -15.97
C SER A 80 20.33 4.24 -16.34
N LEU A 81 19.61 4.60 -17.42
CA LEU A 81 18.46 3.85 -17.92
C LEU A 81 18.86 2.45 -18.44
N LEU A 82 20.02 2.32 -19.10
CA LEU A 82 20.57 1.03 -19.53
C LEU A 82 20.88 0.14 -18.32
N ALA A 83 21.60 0.65 -17.33
CA ALA A 83 21.90 -0.09 -16.10
C ALA A 83 20.61 -0.50 -15.35
N HIS A 84 19.62 0.40 -15.31
CA HIS A 84 18.31 0.11 -14.73
C HIS A 84 17.59 -1.03 -15.48
N ARG A 85 17.61 -1.01 -16.83
CA ARG A 85 17.04 -2.08 -17.65
C ARG A 85 17.73 -3.43 -17.45
N GLU A 86 19.06 -3.44 -17.37
CA GLU A 86 19.81 -4.66 -17.05
C GLU A 86 19.42 -5.21 -15.68
N GLN A 87 19.23 -4.34 -14.69
CA GLN A 87 18.81 -4.74 -13.36
C GLN A 87 17.37 -5.28 -13.34
N LEU A 88 16.45 -4.64 -14.07
CA LEU A 88 15.09 -5.15 -14.26
C LEU A 88 15.09 -6.51 -14.96
N ALA A 89 15.99 -6.74 -15.92
CA ALA A 89 16.13 -8.04 -16.58
C ALA A 89 16.59 -9.14 -15.61
N LYS A 90 17.47 -8.82 -14.65
CA LYS A 90 17.84 -9.75 -13.57
C LYS A 90 16.65 -10.07 -12.67
N TYR A 91 15.85 -9.08 -12.30
CA TYR A 91 14.64 -9.30 -11.50
C TYR A 91 13.59 -10.12 -12.24
N ALA A 92 13.45 -9.91 -13.56
CA ALA A 92 12.57 -10.73 -14.39
C ALA A 92 13.02 -12.20 -14.42
N ALA A 93 14.33 -12.47 -14.37
CA ALA A 93 14.85 -13.84 -14.31
C ALA A 93 14.54 -14.54 -12.98
N SER A 94 14.40 -13.81 -11.87
CA SER A 94 14.01 -14.35 -10.56
C SER A 94 12.51 -14.25 -10.26
N ARG A 95 11.71 -13.81 -11.24
CA ARG A 95 10.26 -13.57 -11.08
C ARG A 95 9.52 -14.77 -10.51
N ASP A 96 9.76 -15.95 -11.06
CA ASP A 96 9.01 -17.17 -10.74
C ASP A 96 9.64 -17.97 -9.58
N LEU A 97 10.74 -17.46 -8.99
CA LEU A 97 11.34 -18.07 -7.81
C LEU A 97 10.52 -17.74 -6.56
N PRO A 98 10.35 -18.71 -5.64
CA PRO A 98 9.77 -18.45 -4.33
C PRO A 98 10.70 -17.53 -3.53
N ALA A 99 10.11 -16.58 -2.79
CA ALA A 99 10.86 -15.66 -1.95
C ALA A 99 11.19 -16.33 -0.60
N VAL A 100 12.33 -17.02 -0.55
CA VAL A 100 12.82 -17.73 0.64
C VAL A 100 14.21 -17.20 1.01
N THR A 101 14.41 -16.90 2.29
CA THR A 101 15.72 -16.44 2.81
C THR A 101 16.74 -17.57 2.85
N LEU A 102 18.02 -17.23 3.05
CA LEU A 102 19.12 -18.19 3.13
C LEU A 102 18.93 -19.20 4.29
N ASP A 103 18.28 -18.79 5.37
CA ASP A 103 17.92 -19.61 6.53
C ASP A 103 16.54 -20.29 6.41
N GLY A 104 15.90 -20.22 5.24
CA GLY A 104 14.69 -20.99 4.93
C GLY A 104 13.36 -20.34 5.32
N VAL A 105 13.35 -19.04 5.62
CA VAL A 105 12.12 -18.31 5.93
C VAL A 105 11.40 -17.92 4.64
N GLU A 106 10.21 -18.46 4.44
CA GLU A 106 9.34 -18.11 3.31
C GLU A 106 8.61 -16.77 3.57
N VAL A 107 8.64 -15.88 2.58
CA VAL A 107 8.02 -14.56 2.64
C VAL A 107 7.11 -14.38 1.43
N SER A 108 5.83 -14.13 1.66
CA SER A 108 4.90 -13.83 0.58
C SER A 108 4.98 -12.36 0.16
N LEU A 109 5.21 -12.13 -1.13
CA LEU A 109 5.33 -10.81 -1.74
C LEU A 109 4.07 -10.52 -2.57
N ASN A 110 3.32 -9.51 -2.14
CA ASN A 110 2.02 -9.16 -2.68
C ASN A 110 2.03 -7.73 -3.23
N VAL A 111 1.03 -7.42 -4.05
CA VAL A 111 0.87 -6.09 -4.64
C VAL A 111 -0.29 -5.34 -3.99
N ASN A 112 -0.07 -4.04 -3.79
CA ASN A 112 -1.11 -3.06 -3.53
C ASN A 112 -1.75 -2.67 -4.87
N ALA A 113 -3.05 -2.89 -5.01
CA ALA A 113 -3.82 -2.56 -6.21
C ALA A 113 -5.02 -1.67 -5.86
N GLY A 114 -5.59 -0.99 -6.84
CA GLY A 114 -6.87 -0.28 -6.71
C GLY A 114 -7.65 -0.17 -8.02
N LEU A 115 -7.03 -0.51 -9.15
CA LEU A 115 -7.65 -0.58 -10.47
C LEU A 115 -7.49 -1.98 -11.05
N LEU A 116 -8.37 -2.34 -11.98
CA LEU A 116 -8.29 -3.63 -12.68
C LEU A 116 -7.00 -3.77 -13.51
N LEU A 117 -6.48 -2.64 -14.00
CA LEU A 117 -5.24 -2.56 -14.77
C LEU A 117 -4.02 -3.01 -13.95
N ASP A 118 -4.07 -2.83 -12.63
CA ASP A 118 -2.98 -3.20 -11.73
C ASP A 118 -2.75 -4.72 -11.72
N ILE A 119 -3.76 -5.51 -12.11
CA ILE A 119 -3.69 -6.98 -12.13
C ILE A 119 -2.68 -7.48 -13.17
N GLU A 120 -2.52 -6.78 -14.30
CA GLU A 120 -1.48 -7.10 -15.28
C GLU A 120 -0.10 -6.99 -14.65
N HIS A 121 0.11 -5.98 -13.80
CA HIS A 121 1.36 -5.78 -13.08
C HIS A 121 1.59 -6.82 -11.98
N VAL A 122 0.54 -7.38 -11.36
CA VAL A 122 0.66 -8.53 -10.43
C VAL A 122 1.27 -9.73 -11.12
N HIS A 123 0.77 -10.07 -12.31
CA HIS A 123 1.27 -11.20 -13.08
C HIS A 123 2.67 -10.94 -13.63
N ALA A 124 2.92 -9.74 -14.16
CA ALA A 124 4.23 -9.36 -14.70
C ALA A 124 5.34 -9.37 -13.64
N SER A 125 5.03 -8.98 -12.40
CA SER A 125 5.98 -8.91 -11.29
C SER A 125 6.23 -10.25 -10.59
N GLY A 126 5.41 -11.28 -10.84
CA GLY A 126 5.54 -12.56 -10.14
C GLY A 126 5.10 -12.51 -8.68
N ALA A 127 4.19 -11.59 -8.34
CA ALA A 127 3.64 -11.48 -7.00
C ALA A 127 2.69 -12.65 -6.69
N ASP A 128 2.62 -13.03 -5.41
CA ASP A 128 1.81 -14.15 -4.94
C ASP A 128 0.32 -13.82 -4.93
N GLY A 129 -0.02 -12.54 -4.83
CA GLY A 129 -1.41 -12.06 -4.79
C GLY A 129 -1.51 -10.56 -4.58
N ILE A 130 -2.72 -10.12 -4.22
CA ILE A 130 -3.01 -8.74 -3.83
C ILE A 130 -3.19 -8.70 -2.31
N GLY A 131 -2.26 -8.06 -1.61
CA GLY A 131 -2.29 -7.91 -0.15
C GLY A 131 -3.12 -6.72 0.31
N LEU A 132 -3.43 -5.81 -0.61
CA LEU A 132 -4.34 -4.68 -0.39
C LEU A 132 -4.98 -4.27 -1.72
N TYR A 133 -6.29 -4.50 -1.85
CA TYR A 133 -7.10 -3.91 -2.90
C TYR A 133 -7.85 -2.69 -2.35
N ARG A 134 -7.44 -1.50 -2.78
CA ARG A 134 -8.01 -0.19 -2.43
C ARG A 134 -9.30 0.03 -3.19
N THR A 135 -10.44 -0.05 -2.49
CA THR A 135 -11.76 0.07 -3.13
C THR A 135 -12.17 1.51 -3.43
N GLU A 136 -11.41 2.49 -2.94
CA GLU A 136 -11.75 3.91 -3.05
C GLU A 136 -11.43 4.48 -4.43
N ILE A 137 -10.37 3.99 -5.10
CA ILE A 137 -9.93 4.54 -6.40
C ILE A 137 -11.05 4.43 -7.45
N PRO A 138 -11.73 3.28 -7.62
CA PRO A 138 -12.86 3.17 -8.54
C PRO A 138 -14.08 4.01 -8.13
N PHE A 139 -14.24 4.33 -6.84
CA PHE A 139 -15.33 5.17 -6.34
C PHE A 139 -15.08 6.65 -6.62
N MET A 140 -13.82 7.09 -6.52
CA MET A 140 -13.38 8.46 -6.83
C MET A 140 -13.44 8.77 -8.33
N ALA A 141 -13.25 7.76 -9.18
CA ALA A 141 -13.32 7.91 -10.64
C ALA A 141 -14.76 8.04 -11.19
N ARG A 142 -15.79 8.01 -10.33
CA ARG A 142 -17.21 8.06 -10.73
C ARG A 142 -17.85 9.38 -10.31
N SER A 143 -18.94 9.75 -10.99
CA SER A 143 -19.78 10.90 -10.67
C SER A 143 -20.85 10.59 -9.61
N SER A 144 -21.04 9.32 -9.23
CA SER A 144 -21.97 8.90 -8.19
C SER A 144 -21.50 7.61 -7.51
N LEU A 145 -22.04 7.33 -6.31
CA LEU A 145 -21.76 6.10 -5.58
C LEU A 145 -22.21 4.89 -6.42
N PRO A 146 -21.33 3.92 -6.70
CA PRO A 146 -21.70 2.76 -7.50
C PRO A 146 -22.69 1.89 -6.74
N ASP A 147 -23.70 1.37 -7.42
CA ASP A 147 -24.65 0.42 -6.83
C ASP A 147 -24.01 -0.96 -6.59
N VAL A 148 -24.76 -1.85 -5.92
CA VAL A 148 -24.30 -3.20 -5.58
C VAL A 148 -23.92 -4.00 -6.83
N ALA A 149 -24.65 -3.85 -7.94
CA ALA A 149 -24.42 -4.63 -9.15
C ALA A 149 -23.12 -4.18 -9.85
N ALA A 150 -22.90 -2.88 -9.94
CA ALA A 150 -21.67 -2.29 -10.48
C ALA A 150 -20.45 -2.66 -9.64
N GLN A 151 -20.56 -2.61 -8.31
CA GLN A 151 -19.49 -3.05 -7.40
C GLN A 151 -19.21 -4.55 -7.52
N ALA A 152 -20.25 -5.39 -7.52
CA ALA A 152 -20.11 -6.84 -7.64
C ALA A 152 -19.46 -7.24 -8.97
N SER A 153 -19.85 -6.59 -10.07
CA SER A 153 -19.23 -6.78 -11.39
C SER A 153 -17.75 -6.43 -11.37
N LEU A 154 -17.38 -5.30 -10.77
CA LEU A 154 -15.98 -4.89 -10.61
C LEU A 154 -15.18 -5.92 -9.81
N TYR A 155 -15.64 -6.30 -8.63
CA TYR A 155 -14.93 -7.25 -7.76
C TYR A 155 -14.85 -8.65 -8.39
N THR A 156 -15.87 -9.06 -9.13
CA THR A 156 -15.87 -10.34 -9.88
C THR A 156 -14.76 -10.33 -10.92
N ARG A 157 -14.64 -9.25 -11.71
CA ARG A 157 -13.57 -9.11 -12.71
C ARG A 157 -12.18 -9.14 -12.07
N VAL A 158 -12.02 -8.54 -10.88
CA VAL A 158 -10.75 -8.59 -10.12
C VAL A 158 -10.42 -10.03 -9.73
N LEU A 159 -11.37 -10.73 -9.12
CA LEU A 159 -11.19 -12.12 -8.71
C LEU A 159 -10.94 -13.08 -9.89
N ASP A 160 -11.63 -12.88 -11.02
CA ASP A 160 -11.44 -13.67 -12.25
C ASP A 160 -10.02 -13.46 -12.81
N ALA A 161 -9.58 -12.21 -12.91
CA ALA A 161 -8.28 -11.86 -13.47
C ALA A 161 -7.10 -12.32 -12.60
N MET A 162 -7.33 -12.57 -11.31
CA MET A 162 -6.31 -13.09 -10.39
C MET A 162 -6.13 -14.62 -10.48
N GLN A 163 -6.99 -15.33 -11.20
CA GLN A 163 -6.83 -16.76 -11.53
C GLN A 163 -6.53 -17.65 -10.30
N GLY A 164 -7.22 -17.39 -9.19
CA GLY A 164 -7.08 -18.15 -7.93
C GLY A 164 -6.02 -17.62 -6.95
N LYS A 165 -5.19 -16.65 -7.35
CA LYS A 165 -4.33 -15.93 -6.40
C LYS A 165 -5.17 -15.11 -5.42
N PRO A 166 -4.75 -15.00 -4.14
CA PRO A 166 -5.53 -14.32 -3.12
C PRO A 166 -5.64 -12.81 -3.36
N VAL A 167 -6.79 -12.25 -2.97
CA VAL A 167 -7.07 -10.82 -3.00
C VAL A 167 -7.64 -10.40 -1.66
N VAL A 168 -6.98 -9.45 -0.99
CA VAL A 168 -7.47 -8.85 0.25
C VAL A 168 -8.12 -7.51 -0.04
N PHE A 169 -9.45 -7.45 0.02
CA PHE A 169 -10.20 -6.22 -0.17
C PHE A 169 -10.19 -5.36 1.08
N ARG A 170 -9.90 -4.07 0.95
CA ARG A 170 -10.16 -3.10 2.02
C ARG A 170 -11.49 -2.42 1.77
N THR A 171 -12.37 -2.39 2.76
CA THR A 171 -13.61 -1.61 2.65
C THR A 171 -13.30 -0.12 2.48
N LEU A 172 -14.31 0.66 2.12
CA LEU A 172 -14.15 2.05 1.69
C LEU A 172 -13.43 2.92 2.76
N ASP A 173 -12.20 3.35 2.46
CA ASP A 173 -11.37 4.29 3.24
C ASP A 173 -11.35 5.70 2.59
N VAL A 174 -12.49 6.39 2.63
CA VAL A 174 -12.65 7.77 2.13
C VAL A 174 -12.71 8.77 3.27
N GLY A 175 -12.42 10.04 2.99
CA GLY A 175 -12.21 11.08 4.00
C GLY A 175 -10.72 11.39 4.19
N GLY A 176 -10.39 12.49 4.86
CA GLY A 176 -9.03 13.01 4.87
C GLY A 176 -8.64 13.63 3.52
N ASP A 177 -7.63 13.05 2.88
CA ASP A 177 -7.09 13.44 1.57
C ASP A 177 -7.84 12.79 0.40
N LYS A 178 -8.88 12.00 0.66
CA LYS A 178 -9.62 11.20 -0.34
C LYS A 178 -11.09 11.62 -0.39
N VAL A 179 -11.37 12.71 -1.11
CA VAL A 179 -12.72 13.27 -1.25
C VAL A 179 -13.47 12.60 -2.40
N LEU A 180 -14.73 12.24 -2.19
CA LEU A 180 -15.63 11.76 -3.24
C LEU A 180 -16.36 12.95 -3.87
N PRO A 181 -16.32 13.15 -5.21
CA PRO A 181 -16.87 14.35 -5.86
C PRO A 181 -18.37 14.59 -5.60
N TYR A 182 -19.11 13.52 -5.34
CA TYR A 182 -20.57 13.50 -5.14
C TYR A 182 -20.98 13.47 -3.67
N TRP A 183 -20.01 13.66 -2.76
CA TRP A 183 -20.26 13.66 -1.33
C TRP A 183 -20.03 15.07 -0.78
N ASN A 184 -21.09 15.69 -0.25
CA ASN A 184 -20.97 16.93 0.49
C ASN A 184 -20.30 16.63 1.84
N ASN A 185 -18.97 16.74 1.88
CA ASN A 185 -18.24 16.78 3.13
C ASN A 185 -18.26 18.22 3.63
N GLU A 186 -18.58 18.41 4.91
CA GLU A 186 -18.28 19.65 5.60
C GLU A 186 -16.74 19.77 5.69
N GLU A 187 -16.21 20.99 5.56
CA GLU A 187 -14.79 21.22 5.80
C GLU A 187 -14.49 20.92 7.27
N GLU A 188 -13.57 19.99 7.52
CA GLU A 188 -13.06 19.68 8.84
C GLU A 188 -11.69 20.34 9.03
N ASP A 189 -11.43 20.89 10.22
CA ASP A 189 -10.11 21.46 10.54
C ASP A 189 -8.97 20.43 10.45
N ASN A 190 -9.28 19.16 10.78
CA ASN A 190 -8.31 18.07 10.81
C ASN A 190 -8.85 16.82 10.10
N PRO A 191 -8.94 16.81 8.76
CA PRO A 191 -9.56 15.72 8.00
C PRO A 191 -8.91 14.35 8.26
N MET A 192 -7.62 14.33 8.58
CA MET A 192 -6.89 13.09 8.91
C MET A 192 -7.36 12.45 10.21
N MET A 193 -7.83 13.23 11.18
CA MET A 193 -8.32 12.77 12.48
C MET A 193 -9.86 12.75 12.57
N GLY A 194 -10.55 13.25 11.55
CA GLY A 194 -11.98 13.48 11.55
C GLY A 194 -12.83 12.31 11.04
N TRP A 195 -13.93 12.65 10.38
CA TRP A 195 -14.96 11.70 9.95
C TRP A 195 -14.55 11.01 8.64
N ARG A 196 -13.84 9.89 8.77
CA ARG A 196 -13.34 9.10 7.64
C ARG A 196 -13.54 7.60 7.81
N SER A 197 -13.49 6.88 6.69
CA SER A 197 -13.28 5.43 6.66
C SER A 197 -14.36 4.65 7.44
N VAL A 198 -13.99 3.71 8.33
CA VAL A 198 -14.97 2.91 9.08
C VAL A 198 -16.00 3.77 9.83
N ARG A 199 -15.61 4.95 10.35
CA ARG A 199 -16.49 5.88 11.07
C ARG A 199 -17.65 6.34 10.20
N ILE A 200 -17.36 6.75 8.96
CA ILE A 200 -18.38 7.09 7.96
C ILE A 200 -19.31 5.90 7.74
N THR A 201 -18.73 4.70 7.57
CA THR A 201 -19.50 3.52 7.20
C THR A 201 -20.34 2.96 8.35
N LEU A 202 -19.97 3.22 9.60
CA LEU A 202 -20.75 2.91 10.80
C LEU A 202 -21.89 3.92 11.00
N ASP A 203 -21.64 5.22 10.79
CA ASP A 203 -22.68 6.25 10.88
C ASP A 203 -23.65 6.23 9.70
N ARG A 204 -23.17 5.76 8.53
CA ARG A 204 -23.98 5.54 7.32
C ARG A 204 -23.93 4.05 6.91
N PRO A 205 -24.60 3.15 7.63
CA PRO A 205 -24.51 1.70 7.41
C PRO A 205 -24.90 1.23 6.01
N MET A 206 -25.72 2.00 5.28
CA MET A 206 -26.13 1.63 3.92
C MET A 206 -24.93 1.49 2.99
N ILE A 207 -23.91 2.33 3.16
CA ILE A 207 -22.71 2.34 2.31
C ILE A 207 -21.91 1.06 2.55
N LEU A 208 -21.67 0.73 3.83
CA LEU A 208 -21.02 -0.51 4.21
C LEU A 208 -21.79 -1.73 3.69
N ARG A 209 -23.11 -1.76 3.94
CA ARG A 209 -23.97 -2.88 3.55
C ARG A 209 -23.99 -3.11 2.04
N GLN A 210 -24.05 -2.05 1.23
CA GLN A 210 -23.98 -2.18 -0.22
C GLN A 210 -22.64 -2.76 -0.67
N GLN A 211 -21.53 -2.28 -0.11
CA GLN A 211 -20.20 -2.79 -0.42
C GLN A 211 -20.00 -4.23 0.01
N LEU A 212 -20.38 -4.59 1.23
CA LEU A 212 -20.26 -5.95 1.75
C LEU A 212 -21.12 -6.92 0.93
N ARG A 213 -22.35 -6.53 0.57
CA ARG A 213 -23.19 -7.34 -0.32
C ARG A 213 -22.55 -7.56 -1.69
N ALA A 214 -21.91 -6.54 -2.25
CA ALA A 214 -21.20 -6.66 -3.52
C ALA A 214 -20.01 -7.61 -3.43
N LEU A 215 -19.21 -7.54 -2.35
CA LEU A 215 -18.07 -8.43 -2.08
C LEU A 215 -18.51 -9.90 -1.88
N ILE A 216 -19.58 -10.13 -1.10
CA ILE A 216 -20.14 -11.47 -0.88
C ILE A 216 -20.57 -12.09 -2.22
N ARG A 217 -21.31 -11.32 -3.03
CA ARG A 217 -21.80 -11.77 -4.34
C ARG A 217 -20.70 -11.99 -5.35
N SER A 218 -19.62 -11.20 -5.31
CA SER A 218 -18.52 -11.38 -6.24
C SER A 218 -17.68 -12.61 -5.92
N ALA A 219 -17.55 -12.98 -4.64
CA ALA A 219 -16.78 -14.16 -4.26
C ALA A 219 -17.43 -15.47 -4.75
N ALA A 220 -18.76 -15.64 -4.57
CA ALA A 220 -19.59 -16.71 -5.16
C ALA A 220 -18.86 -18.05 -5.40
N GLY A 221 -18.49 -18.75 -4.31
CA GLY A 221 -17.75 -20.02 -4.37
C GLY A 221 -16.22 -19.89 -4.35
N ARG A 222 -15.69 -18.68 -4.16
CA ARG A 222 -14.25 -18.41 -3.94
C ARG A 222 -13.99 -17.89 -2.52
N ASP A 223 -12.71 -17.85 -2.15
CA ASP A 223 -12.27 -17.18 -0.93
C ASP A 223 -12.59 -15.68 -0.98
N LEU A 224 -13.24 -15.18 0.07
CA LEU A 224 -13.41 -13.75 0.31
C LEU A 224 -12.50 -13.33 1.48
N ARG A 225 -11.50 -12.49 1.18
CA ARG A 225 -10.66 -11.85 2.21
C ARG A 225 -10.96 -10.37 2.22
N LEU A 226 -11.38 -9.85 3.37
CA LEU A 226 -11.62 -8.42 3.52
C LEU A 226 -11.10 -7.89 4.85
N MET A 227 -10.83 -6.60 4.91
CA MET A 227 -10.45 -5.92 6.13
C MET A 227 -11.10 -4.54 6.27
N PHE A 228 -11.33 -4.15 7.51
CA PHE A 228 -11.85 -2.84 7.87
C PHE A 228 -10.69 -1.85 8.14
N PRO A 229 -10.65 -0.68 7.48
CA PRO A 229 -9.70 0.38 7.76
C PRO A 229 -10.08 1.23 8.98
N MET A 230 -9.12 1.94 9.56
CA MET A 230 -9.27 2.98 10.59
C MET A 230 -9.99 2.53 11.87
N VAL A 231 -9.98 1.24 12.19
CA VAL A 231 -10.51 0.71 13.45
C VAL A 231 -9.63 1.22 14.59
N ALA A 232 -10.23 2.00 15.50
CA ALA A 232 -9.58 2.55 16.68
C ALA A 232 -9.82 1.71 17.94
N GLU A 233 -10.96 1.03 18.01
CA GLU A 233 -11.34 0.17 19.13
C GLU A 233 -12.03 -1.11 18.68
N VAL A 234 -11.98 -2.14 19.52
CA VAL A 234 -12.60 -3.45 19.26
C VAL A 234 -14.11 -3.33 19.01
N ALA A 235 -14.79 -2.39 19.65
CA ALA A 235 -16.22 -2.19 19.47
C ALA A 235 -16.59 -1.76 18.04
N GLU A 236 -15.77 -0.93 17.38
CA GLU A 236 -15.97 -0.55 15.98
C GLU A 236 -15.81 -1.77 15.05
N PHE A 237 -14.81 -2.62 15.32
CA PHE A 237 -14.63 -3.88 14.59
C PHE A 237 -15.85 -4.80 14.76
N ASP A 238 -16.32 -4.99 16.00
CA ASP A 238 -17.47 -5.84 16.30
C ASP A 238 -18.74 -5.35 15.58
N GLN A 239 -18.97 -4.03 15.51
CA GLN A 239 -20.08 -3.43 14.76
C GLN A 239 -19.97 -3.64 13.24
N ALA A 240 -18.79 -3.43 12.68
CA ALA A 240 -18.54 -3.66 11.25
C ALA A 240 -18.69 -5.14 10.89
N ARG A 241 -18.18 -6.03 11.75
CA ARG A 241 -18.30 -7.49 11.62
C ARG A 241 -19.76 -7.95 11.70
N ALA A 242 -20.53 -7.44 12.66
CA ALA A 242 -21.96 -7.74 12.77
C ALA A 242 -22.73 -7.35 11.50
N THR A 243 -22.35 -6.25 10.86
CA THR A 243 -22.95 -5.83 9.58
C THR A 243 -22.64 -6.81 8.44
N LEU A 244 -21.41 -7.33 8.39
CA LEU A 244 -21.01 -8.37 7.43
C LEU A 244 -21.77 -9.67 7.66
N ASP A 245 -21.83 -10.14 8.91
CA ASP A 245 -22.52 -11.39 9.25
C ASP A 245 -24.02 -11.32 8.93
N LEU A 246 -24.63 -10.15 9.13
CA LEU A 246 -26.02 -9.87 8.75
C LEU A 246 -26.24 -9.93 7.22
N GLU A 247 -25.35 -9.35 6.41
CA GLU A 247 -25.47 -9.41 4.95
C GLU A 247 -25.15 -10.81 4.40
N MET A 248 -24.25 -11.57 5.04
CA MET A 248 -24.01 -12.98 4.75
C MET A 248 -25.27 -13.83 4.99
N GLU A 249 -25.94 -13.65 6.12
CA GLU A 249 -27.19 -14.36 6.42
C GLU A 249 -28.31 -13.98 5.46
N ARG A 250 -28.41 -12.69 5.09
CA ARG A 250 -29.40 -12.24 4.09
C ARG A 250 -29.17 -12.84 2.71
N GLU A 251 -27.91 -12.96 2.28
CA GLU A 251 -27.61 -13.56 0.98
C GLU A 251 -27.88 -15.06 1.01
N ARG A 252 -27.59 -15.74 2.14
CA ARG A 252 -27.95 -17.15 2.38
C ARG A 252 -29.46 -17.38 2.30
N ALA A 253 -30.26 -16.56 3.00
CA ALA A 253 -31.71 -16.67 3.02
C ALA A 253 -32.36 -16.45 1.64
N ARG A 254 -31.67 -15.73 0.74
CA ARG A 254 -32.10 -15.53 -0.65
C ARG A 254 -31.69 -16.66 -1.59
N GLY A 255 -30.95 -17.65 -1.11
CA GLY A 255 -30.37 -18.72 -1.94
C GLY A 255 -29.25 -18.23 -2.85
N GLY A 256 -28.57 -17.13 -2.47
CA GLY A 256 -27.42 -16.61 -3.22
C GLY A 256 -26.18 -17.49 -3.06
N ASN A 257 -25.25 -17.39 -4.02
CA ASN A 257 -23.98 -18.13 -3.97
C ASN A 257 -23.05 -17.46 -2.96
N LEU A 258 -22.80 -18.14 -1.85
CA LEU A 258 -21.91 -17.65 -0.79
C LEU A 258 -20.43 -17.84 -1.17
N PRO A 259 -19.51 -17.05 -0.58
CA PRO A 259 -18.08 -17.34 -0.60
C PRO A 259 -17.78 -18.76 -0.09
N GLN A 260 -16.75 -19.42 -0.63
CA GLN A 260 -16.29 -20.72 -0.14
C GLN A 260 -15.69 -20.59 1.27
N SER A 261 -14.92 -19.54 1.49
CA SER A 261 -14.36 -19.17 2.78
C SER A 261 -14.47 -17.66 2.98
N LEU A 262 -14.51 -17.24 4.24
CA LEU A 262 -14.55 -15.83 4.63
C LEU A 262 -13.44 -15.59 5.65
N LEU A 263 -12.50 -14.71 5.29
CA LEU A 263 -11.40 -14.27 6.15
C LEU A 263 -11.56 -12.76 6.37
N VAL A 264 -11.71 -12.36 7.63
CA VAL A 264 -11.97 -10.98 8.02
C VAL A 264 -10.84 -10.48 8.91
N GLY A 265 -10.14 -9.48 8.42
CA GLY A 265 -9.06 -8.81 9.15
C GLY A 265 -9.40 -7.38 9.51
N THR A 266 -8.43 -6.72 10.12
CA THR A 266 -8.45 -5.27 10.34
C THR A 266 -7.13 -4.64 9.91
N MET A 267 -7.19 -3.40 9.46
CA MET A 267 -5.99 -2.60 9.25
C MET A 267 -5.56 -1.98 10.58
N LEU A 268 -4.36 -2.34 11.06
CA LEU A 268 -3.77 -1.71 12.24
C LEU A 268 -3.08 -0.43 11.81
N GLU A 269 -3.82 0.67 11.89
CA GLU A 269 -3.36 2.00 11.52
C GLU A 269 -3.70 3.10 12.54
N VAL A 270 -4.54 2.81 13.54
CA VAL A 270 -4.83 3.73 14.64
C VAL A 270 -4.12 3.23 15.91
N PRO A 271 -3.21 4.01 16.53
CA PRO A 271 -2.43 3.57 17.69
C PRO A 271 -3.26 3.11 18.89
N ALA A 272 -4.48 3.63 19.07
CA ALA A 272 -5.37 3.23 20.16
C ALA A 272 -5.63 1.71 20.20
N LEU A 273 -5.72 1.07 19.02
CA LEU A 273 -5.99 -0.35 18.89
C LEU A 273 -4.83 -1.23 19.41
N LEU A 274 -3.60 -0.69 19.49
CA LEU A 274 -2.44 -1.40 20.07
C LEU A 274 -2.68 -1.78 21.53
N TRP A 275 -3.43 -0.97 22.28
CA TRP A 275 -3.78 -1.24 23.68
C TRP A 275 -4.89 -2.27 23.84
N GLN A 276 -5.56 -2.63 22.75
CA GLN A 276 -6.56 -3.70 22.69
C GLN A 276 -6.10 -4.84 21.77
N LEU A 277 -4.79 -4.96 21.52
CA LEU A 277 -4.25 -5.93 20.57
C LEU A 277 -4.61 -7.39 20.93
N PRO A 278 -4.48 -7.85 22.19
CA PRO A 278 -4.92 -9.20 22.56
C PRO A 278 -6.40 -9.45 22.29
N GLN A 279 -7.25 -8.46 22.54
CA GLN A 279 -8.70 -8.56 22.36
C GLN A 279 -9.07 -8.63 20.88
N ILE A 280 -8.46 -7.81 20.01
CA ILE A 280 -8.74 -7.84 18.57
C ILE A 280 -8.17 -9.11 17.92
N LEU A 281 -7.00 -9.60 18.36
CA LEU A 281 -6.39 -10.84 17.84
C LEU A 281 -7.29 -12.06 17.98
N SER A 282 -8.13 -12.12 19.02
CA SER A 282 -9.11 -13.20 19.20
C SER A 282 -10.33 -13.13 18.26
N ARG A 283 -10.46 -12.06 17.45
CA ARG A 283 -11.65 -11.75 16.62
C ARG A 283 -11.36 -11.68 15.13
N VAL A 284 -10.09 -11.54 14.76
CA VAL A 284 -9.65 -11.35 13.36
C VAL A 284 -8.96 -12.59 12.83
N ASP A 285 -9.12 -12.83 11.53
CA ASP A 285 -8.41 -13.90 10.83
C ASP A 285 -7.01 -13.48 10.38
N PHE A 286 -6.73 -12.16 10.31
CA PHE A 286 -5.42 -11.58 10.00
C PHE A 286 -5.38 -10.09 10.37
N ILE A 287 -4.17 -9.54 10.49
CA ILE A 287 -3.92 -8.09 10.63
C ILE A 287 -3.04 -7.59 9.49
N SER A 288 -3.35 -6.43 8.93
CA SER A 288 -2.44 -5.71 8.04
C SER A 288 -2.06 -4.36 8.62
N ILE A 289 -0.77 -4.07 8.73
CA ILE A 289 -0.28 -2.77 9.20
C ILE A 289 -0.34 -1.75 8.05
N GLY A 290 -1.15 -0.72 8.24
CA GLY A 290 -1.15 0.48 7.41
C GLY A 290 -0.08 1.46 7.90
N SER A 291 1.20 1.20 7.61
CA SER A 291 2.30 1.96 8.24
C SER A 291 2.22 3.46 7.97
N ASN A 292 1.69 3.87 6.82
CA ASN A 292 1.61 5.28 6.47
C ASN A 292 0.71 6.07 7.45
N ASP A 293 -0.49 5.56 7.74
CA ASP A 293 -1.43 6.19 8.69
C ASP A 293 -1.00 5.92 10.15
N LEU A 294 -0.52 4.71 10.44
CA LEU A 294 0.01 4.36 11.78
C LEU A 294 1.10 5.31 12.25
N LEU A 295 2.10 5.55 11.40
CA LEU A 295 3.23 6.41 11.74
C LEU A 295 2.85 7.88 11.77
N GLN A 296 1.91 8.31 10.91
CA GLN A 296 1.34 9.65 10.98
C GLN A 296 0.71 9.93 12.35
N PHE A 297 -0.11 9.00 12.87
CA PHE A 297 -0.71 9.18 14.20
C PHE A 297 0.27 8.96 15.35
N LEU A 298 1.21 8.03 15.20
CA LEU A 298 2.24 7.78 16.21
C LEU A 298 3.12 9.01 16.46
N PHE A 299 3.50 9.73 15.39
CA PHE A 299 4.33 10.93 15.48
C PHE A 299 3.54 12.24 15.48
N ALA A 300 2.21 12.18 15.42
CA ALA A 300 1.34 13.33 15.21
C ALA A 300 1.82 14.22 14.04
N SER A 301 2.15 13.58 12.91
CA SER A 301 2.84 14.21 11.79
C SER A 301 2.14 13.90 10.48
N ASP A 302 1.44 14.90 9.93
CA ASP A 302 0.79 14.79 8.62
C ASP A 302 1.82 14.59 7.50
N ARG A 303 1.72 13.48 6.78
CA ARG A 303 2.57 13.14 5.64
C ARG A 303 2.39 14.08 4.44
N GLY A 304 1.23 14.74 4.34
CA GLY A 304 0.97 15.76 3.34
C GLY A 304 1.68 17.08 3.62
N ASN A 305 2.12 17.30 4.86
CA ASN A 305 2.81 18.52 5.26
C ASN A 305 4.29 18.49 4.86
N PRO A 306 4.73 19.33 3.91
CA PRO A 306 6.10 19.29 3.38
C PRO A 306 7.15 19.62 4.43
N ARG A 307 6.78 20.43 5.44
CA ARG A 307 7.68 20.83 6.53
C ARG A 307 8.05 19.65 7.44
N LEU A 308 7.35 18.53 7.32
CA LEU A 308 7.50 17.33 8.15
C LEU A 308 7.97 16.10 7.37
N SER A 309 8.09 16.18 6.04
CA SER A 309 8.34 15.04 5.14
C SER A 309 9.54 14.16 5.51
N ASP A 310 10.63 14.75 6.01
CA ASP A 310 11.85 14.03 6.42
C ASP A 310 12.09 14.05 7.93
N ARG A 311 11.07 14.43 8.73
CA ARG A 311 11.26 14.65 10.17
C ARG A 311 11.35 13.36 10.97
N TYR A 312 10.71 12.28 10.52
CA TYR A 312 10.60 11.03 11.26
C TYR A 312 10.95 9.84 10.37
N ASP A 313 11.89 9.02 10.82
CA ASP A 313 12.31 7.83 10.07
C ASP A 313 11.46 6.61 10.48
N THR A 314 10.96 5.91 9.48
CA THR A 314 10.27 4.62 9.61
C THR A 314 11.15 3.51 10.20
N LEU A 315 12.48 3.64 10.09
CA LEU A 315 13.50 2.74 10.64
C LEU A 315 14.16 3.32 11.89
N SER A 316 13.38 4.06 12.68
CA SER A 316 13.78 4.55 13.99
C SER A 316 13.49 3.50 15.09
N PRO A 317 14.25 3.50 16.20
CA PRO A 317 14.03 2.57 17.32
C PRO A 317 12.59 2.50 17.85
N PRO A 318 11.83 3.60 18.09
CA PRO A 318 10.46 3.50 18.59
C PRO A 318 9.53 2.78 17.61
N VAL A 319 9.69 2.99 16.30
CA VAL A 319 8.89 2.31 15.28
C VAL A 319 9.22 0.83 15.25
N LEU A 320 10.50 0.47 15.25
CA LEU A 320 10.89 -0.94 15.20
C LEU A 320 10.46 -1.70 16.47
N ARG A 321 10.50 -1.06 17.65
CA ARG A 321 9.95 -1.64 18.89
C ARG A 321 8.45 -1.91 18.78
N LEU A 322 7.70 -0.94 18.24
CA LEU A 322 6.26 -1.09 18.02
C LEU A 322 5.97 -2.25 17.06
N LEU A 323 6.63 -2.28 15.91
CA LEU A 323 6.43 -3.33 14.90
C LEU A 323 6.82 -4.71 15.44
N ARG A 324 7.92 -4.80 16.19
CA ARG A 324 8.33 -6.02 16.89
C ARG A 324 7.27 -6.50 17.87
N SER A 325 6.77 -5.63 18.74
CA SER A 325 5.76 -5.97 19.74
C SER A 325 4.47 -6.49 19.09
N VAL A 326 4.05 -5.88 17.98
CA VAL A 326 2.89 -6.35 17.21
C VAL A 326 3.18 -7.73 16.59
N ALA A 327 4.36 -7.93 16.00
CA ALA A 327 4.74 -9.20 15.38
C ALA A 327 4.78 -10.35 16.41
N GLU A 328 5.40 -10.14 17.57
CA GLU A 328 5.48 -11.13 18.65
C GLU A 328 4.08 -11.52 19.16
N GLN A 329 3.19 -10.54 19.38
CA GLN A 329 1.82 -10.82 19.83
C GLN A 329 0.96 -11.53 18.76
N CYS A 330 1.14 -11.18 17.47
CA CYS A 330 0.46 -11.87 16.37
C CYS A 330 0.95 -13.32 16.23
N GLU A 331 2.26 -13.55 16.37
CA GLU A 331 2.86 -14.89 16.33
C GLU A 331 2.33 -15.76 17.49
N GLU A 332 2.30 -15.23 18.72
CA GLU A 332 1.74 -15.92 19.89
C GLU A 332 0.26 -16.28 19.70
N ALA A 333 -0.53 -15.36 19.14
CA ALA A 333 -1.94 -15.57 18.83
C ALA A 333 -2.18 -16.42 17.56
N LYS A 334 -1.12 -16.77 16.80
CA LYS A 334 -1.18 -17.45 15.49
C LYS A 334 -2.04 -16.70 14.46
N VAL A 335 -2.06 -15.37 14.54
CA VAL A 335 -2.76 -14.51 13.58
C VAL A 335 -1.77 -14.05 12.51
N PRO A 336 -2.02 -14.34 11.21
CA PRO A 336 -1.19 -13.84 10.13
C PRO A 336 -1.08 -12.31 10.14
N LEU A 337 0.17 -11.82 10.07
CA LEU A 337 0.50 -10.41 10.03
C LEU A 337 1.08 -10.02 8.67
N SER A 338 0.55 -8.93 8.09
CA SER A 338 1.10 -8.30 6.90
C SER A 338 1.39 -6.81 7.10
N LEU A 339 2.16 -6.22 6.20
CA LEU A 339 2.34 -4.77 6.10
C LEU A 339 2.12 -4.31 4.67
N CYS A 340 1.30 -3.27 4.47
CA CYS A 340 0.93 -2.75 3.14
C CYS A 340 1.36 -1.30 2.87
N GLY A 341 2.07 -0.67 3.80
CA GLY A 341 2.60 0.68 3.61
C GLY A 341 3.96 0.72 2.90
N GLU A 342 4.46 1.92 2.63
CA GLU A 342 5.58 2.13 1.68
C GLU A 342 6.88 1.45 2.12
N MET A 343 7.12 1.33 3.43
CA MET A 343 8.32 0.67 3.96
C MET A 343 8.44 -0.82 3.57
N ALA A 344 7.34 -1.49 3.19
CA ALA A 344 7.39 -2.85 2.65
C ALA A 344 7.97 -2.92 1.24
N GLY A 345 7.93 -1.82 0.48
CA GLY A 345 8.44 -1.73 -0.89
C GLY A 345 9.88 -1.26 -1.00
N GLU A 346 10.51 -0.83 0.10
CA GLU A 346 11.92 -0.48 0.17
C GLU A 346 12.73 -1.72 0.62
N PRO A 347 13.74 -2.20 -0.13
CA PRO A 347 14.52 -3.38 0.27
C PRO A 347 15.09 -3.31 1.69
N LEU A 348 15.59 -2.15 2.12
CA LEU A 348 16.07 -1.93 3.49
C LEU A 348 14.95 -2.06 4.54
N GLY A 349 13.76 -1.53 4.23
CA GLY A 349 12.59 -1.63 5.11
C GLY A 349 12.06 -3.07 5.18
N ALA A 350 11.90 -3.71 4.03
CA ALA A 350 11.50 -5.11 3.92
C ALA A 350 12.47 -6.04 4.65
N MET A 351 13.79 -5.82 4.56
CA MET A 351 14.81 -6.59 5.28
C MET A 351 14.56 -6.60 6.79
N VAL A 352 14.27 -5.41 7.36
CA VAL A 352 13.95 -5.27 8.78
C VAL A 352 12.61 -5.89 9.12
N LEU A 353 11.58 -5.72 8.27
CA LEU A 353 10.27 -6.34 8.51
C LEU A 353 10.37 -7.87 8.55
N VAL A 354 11.06 -8.48 7.59
CA VAL A 354 11.25 -9.94 7.56
C VAL A 354 11.96 -10.42 8.82
N SER A 355 13.01 -9.70 9.26
CA SER A 355 13.74 -10.05 10.48
C SER A 355 12.93 -9.88 11.77
N LEU A 356 11.97 -8.95 11.78
CA LEU A 356 11.04 -8.75 12.91
C LEU A 356 9.88 -9.74 12.95
N GLY A 357 9.73 -10.63 11.96
CA GLY A 357 8.69 -11.66 11.97
C GLY A 357 7.60 -11.48 10.92
N PHE A 358 7.65 -10.44 10.08
CA PHE A 358 6.68 -10.27 9.01
C PHE A 358 6.92 -11.31 7.91
N ARG A 359 5.86 -12.02 7.51
CA ARG A 359 5.90 -13.06 6.46
C ARG A 359 5.08 -12.70 5.22
N ARG A 360 4.37 -11.57 5.25
CA ARG A 360 3.54 -11.10 4.15
C ARG A 360 3.78 -9.61 3.96
N LEU A 361 4.34 -9.24 2.83
CA LEU A 361 4.60 -7.84 2.47
C LEU A 361 3.75 -7.48 1.26
N SER A 362 3.11 -6.31 1.29
CA SER A 362 2.31 -5.80 0.19
C SER A 362 2.82 -4.42 -0.25
N MET A 363 3.16 -4.27 -1.53
CA MET A 363 3.91 -3.13 -2.06
C MET A 363 3.48 -2.77 -3.48
N SER A 364 4.09 -1.76 -4.10
CA SER A 364 3.90 -1.52 -5.55
C SER A 364 4.53 -2.63 -6.38
N ALA A 365 3.99 -2.91 -7.57
CA ALA A 365 4.48 -4.00 -8.42
C ALA A 365 5.97 -3.84 -8.79
N HIS A 366 6.46 -2.61 -8.99
CA HIS A 366 7.87 -2.35 -9.30
C HIS A 366 8.82 -2.72 -8.14
N SER A 367 8.33 -2.75 -6.89
CA SER A 367 9.14 -3.06 -5.71
C SER A 367 9.33 -4.56 -5.48
N ILE A 368 8.51 -5.42 -6.11
CA ILE A 368 8.57 -6.87 -5.93
C ILE A 368 9.94 -7.43 -6.32
N GLY A 369 10.49 -7.02 -7.46
CA GLY A 369 11.80 -7.50 -7.95
C GLY A 369 12.96 -7.17 -7.00
N PRO A 370 13.18 -5.88 -6.67
CA PRO A 370 14.18 -5.47 -5.68
C PRO A 370 14.03 -6.15 -4.33
N VAL A 371 12.80 -6.20 -3.78
CA VAL A 371 12.56 -6.84 -2.48
C VAL A 371 12.78 -8.35 -2.54
N LYS A 372 12.38 -9.03 -3.63
CA LYS A 372 12.65 -10.45 -3.82
C LYS A 372 14.16 -10.73 -3.87
N ALA A 373 14.93 -9.94 -4.61
CA ALA A 373 16.39 -10.08 -4.66
C ALA A 373 17.04 -9.91 -3.28
N MET A 374 16.54 -8.95 -2.49
CA MET A 374 16.96 -8.75 -1.10
C MET A 374 16.63 -9.98 -0.23
N VAL A 375 15.39 -10.49 -0.29
CA VAL A 375 14.95 -11.68 0.47
C VAL A 375 15.81 -12.91 0.14
N LEU A 376 16.09 -13.15 -1.15
CA LEU A 376 16.92 -14.28 -1.58
C LEU A 376 18.38 -14.19 -1.13
N GLY A 377 18.86 -12.99 -0.77
CA GLY A 377 20.24 -12.74 -0.36
C GLY A 377 20.43 -12.51 1.14
N MET A 378 19.37 -12.60 1.96
CA MET A 378 19.44 -12.35 3.40
C MET A 378 19.32 -13.63 4.22
N ASP A 379 19.92 -13.63 5.41
CA ASP A 379 19.63 -14.55 6.52
C ASP A 379 18.77 -13.80 7.55
N ALA A 380 17.52 -14.24 7.75
CA ALA A 380 16.56 -13.52 8.59
C ALA A 380 16.96 -13.54 10.07
N GLY A 381 17.45 -14.67 10.57
CA GLY A 381 17.97 -14.81 11.93
C GLY A 381 19.12 -13.86 12.22
N GLN A 382 20.10 -13.79 11.31
CA GLN A 382 21.27 -12.93 11.49
C GLN A 382 20.90 -11.43 11.49
N VAL A 383 20.02 -11.02 10.57
CA VAL A 383 19.52 -9.64 10.54
C VAL A 383 18.72 -9.34 11.80
N ARG A 384 17.91 -10.30 12.30
CA ARG A 384 17.11 -10.13 13.51
C ARG A 384 18.01 -9.85 14.70
N ASP A 385 19.02 -10.69 14.93
CA ASP A 385 19.95 -10.54 16.05
C ASP A 385 20.61 -9.16 16.03
N TYR A 386 21.06 -8.70 14.86
CA TYR A 386 21.63 -7.36 14.71
C TYR A 386 20.61 -6.26 15.02
N VAL A 387 19.40 -6.31 14.43
CA VAL A 387 18.34 -5.31 14.67
C VAL A 387 18.03 -5.20 16.17
N LEU A 388 17.93 -6.34 16.87
CA LEU A 388 17.64 -6.36 18.30
C LEU A 388 18.69 -5.61 19.12
N THR A 389 19.98 -5.71 18.78
CA THR A 389 21.04 -4.94 19.46
C THR A 389 20.92 -3.42 19.29
N GLN A 390 20.18 -2.96 18.28
CA GLN A 390 20.02 -1.54 17.96
C GLN A 390 18.73 -0.93 18.52
N LEU A 391 17.79 -1.75 19.02
CA LEU A 391 16.49 -1.26 19.50
C LEU A 391 16.58 -0.40 20.76
N ASP A 392 17.63 -0.56 21.57
CA ASP A 392 17.88 0.26 22.76
C ASP A 392 18.58 1.60 22.49
N SER A 393 18.83 1.89 21.21
CA SER A 393 19.43 3.15 20.80
C SER A 393 18.45 4.34 20.93
N ALA A 394 18.99 5.50 21.31
CA ALA A 394 18.30 6.80 21.19
C ALA A 394 18.51 7.46 19.81
N ALA A 395 19.03 6.71 18.82
CA ALA A 395 19.31 7.24 17.50
C ALA A 395 18.02 7.66 16.78
N HIS A 396 18.10 8.77 16.04
CA HIS A 396 17.01 9.24 15.18
C HIS A 396 16.64 8.22 14.08
N THR A 397 17.65 7.56 13.51
CA THR A 397 17.51 6.58 12.44
C THR A 397 18.52 5.45 12.59
N LEU A 398 18.14 4.23 12.22
CA LEU A 398 19.04 3.09 12.13
C LEU A 398 19.52 2.82 10.70
N ARG A 399 19.08 3.59 9.69
CA ARG A 399 19.41 3.37 8.28
C ARG A 399 20.91 3.23 8.00
N PRO A 400 21.82 4.08 8.52
CA PRO A 400 23.25 3.94 8.23
C PRO A 400 23.83 2.62 8.74
N LYS A 401 23.42 2.21 9.95
CA LYS A 401 23.84 0.96 10.58
C LYS A 401 23.33 -0.26 9.82
N LEU A 402 22.05 -0.25 9.46
CA LEU A 402 21.42 -1.32 8.68
C LEU A 402 22.01 -1.45 7.27
N ARG A 403 22.31 -0.33 6.60
CA ARG A 403 23.02 -0.35 5.30
C ARG A 403 24.44 -0.87 5.43
N GLY A 404 25.14 -0.52 6.50
CA GLY A 404 26.47 -1.07 6.82
C GLY A 404 26.40 -2.58 6.95
N PHE A 405 25.48 -3.08 7.78
CA PHE A 405 25.23 -4.51 7.96
C PHE A 405 24.93 -5.22 6.63
N ALA A 406 24.00 -4.68 5.83
CA ALA A 406 23.63 -5.26 4.54
C ALA A 406 24.82 -5.38 3.59
N ARG A 407 25.66 -4.33 3.50
CA ARG A 407 26.87 -4.35 2.68
C ARG A 407 27.89 -5.39 3.17
N ASP A 408 28.08 -5.49 4.48
CA ASP A 408 29.07 -6.41 5.07
C ASP A 408 28.66 -7.89 4.88
N HIS A 409 27.37 -8.15 4.67
CA HIS A 409 26.80 -9.48 4.44
C HIS A 409 26.37 -9.73 2.99
N GLY A 410 26.65 -8.81 2.06
CA GLY A 410 26.30 -8.96 0.65
C GLY A 410 24.81 -8.93 0.33
N ILE A 411 23.97 -8.39 1.23
CA ILE A 411 22.53 -8.25 1.02
C ILE A 411 22.29 -7.11 0.03
N GLN A 412 21.60 -7.41 -1.07
CA GLN A 412 21.27 -6.44 -2.10
C GLN A 412 20.12 -5.53 -1.64
N LEU A 413 20.35 -4.20 -1.64
CA LEU A 413 19.37 -3.18 -1.27
C LEU A 413 18.90 -2.34 -2.46
#